data_AF-A0A3A4PPG0-F1
#
_entry.id   AF-A0A3A4PPG0-F1
#
_cell.length_a   1.000
_cell.length_b   1.000
_cell.length_c   1.000
_cell.angle_alpha   90.00
_cell.angle_beta   90.00
_cell.angle_gamma   90.00
#
_symmetry.space_group_name_H-M   'P 1'
#
loop_
_entity.id
_entity.type
_entity.pdbx_description
1 polymer ?
#
loop_
_entity_poly.entity_id
_entity_poly.type
_entity_poly.pdbx_seq_one_letter_code
_entity_poly.pdbx_strand_id
1 'polypeptide(L)'
;MTRFSFLHVCIVAPLFIAPPAGAQDAVSGTVVDANGNPVRATVADFWTSAKLEPAPLGYMHPLGGGVTGASGQFTITAHFYGDSGVLLAVDAARDRGGLVVVDPANLSAPVTIKLGPLVEVHGRFFCEELQHPPPWTNVYIKHKASGHRLLQCDSHEATFAFKLPPGEYSFDGYGSDVHGVKKTLTLVADKPVVDMGTIDLRATGIAMHKGKAPPPWHVTDARGVPKTVQVSDFKGKWVLLEFWGVYCGPCIARSLPGLMDLYEAHRADRDKFEILAFHDTTVQDFKELDQKLVPIKKSHWNGRDLPFPILLDSTGETLKAFGVTGFPTTVLIDPDGKLVGQAGEEDLEAKLPPLPMAERLARAIDRQVRTYVDDSPLNEAIQRLAEAARVPIRLDAEALTKAGIQPNDTVPLTLSGRLSLRSWLNVVLDAHKLTFNMASDGVVIAPRPAGQGSPPQDSPAQRASIERIEARLREATTFDFKDKPLAAVATYFENETGENFILEPAARKAGRLDPNRKVFGSADNKPLGAALKELLGLAGLTYVIRDELVVLTPVPTAAGG
;
A
#
# COMPACT_ATOMS: atom_id res chain seq x y z
N MET A 1 -23.56 25.01 28.58
CA MET A 1 -24.39 24.05 27.83
C MET A 1 -24.05 24.16 26.35
N THR A 2 -23.03 23.44 25.89
CA THR A 2 -22.83 23.04 24.48
C THR A 2 -21.64 22.09 24.47
N ARG A 3 -21.93 20.79 24.38
CA ARG A 3 -20.92 19.73 24.23
C ARG A 3 -20.45 19.74 22.77
N PHE A 4 -19.18 20.03 22.53
CA PHE A 4 -18.51 19.69 21.28
C PHE A 4 -18.13 18.21 21.32
N SER A 5 -18.92 17.37 20.64
CA SER A 5 -18.59 15.96 20.42
C SER A 5 -17.57 15.86 19.28
N PHE A 6 -16.28 15.76 19.63
CA PHE A 6 -15.26 15.25 18.71
C PHE A 6 -15.22 13.73 18.86
N LEU A 7 -16.03 13.04 18.06
CA LEU A 7 -15.92 11.60 17.84
C LEU A 7 -15.63 11.38 16.35
N HIS A 8 -14.42 11.73 15.90
CA HIS A 8 -13.89 11.22 14.65
C HIS A 8 -13.32 9.83 14.94
N VAL A 9 -14.17 8.82 14.77
CA VAL A 9 -13.71 7.45 14.58
C VAL A 9 -13.05 7.44 13.19
N CYS A 10 -11.76 7.76 13.14
CA CYS A 10 -10.92 7.51 11.98
C CYS A 10 -10.70 6.00 11.87
N ILE A 11 -11.71 5.27 11.40
CA ILE A 11 -11.44 4.03 10.69
C ILE A 11 -10.73 4.49 9.43
N VAL A 12 -9.45 4.12 9.32
CA VAL A 12 -8.59 4.39 8.19
C VAL A 12 -9.33 3.94 6.93
N ALA A 13 -9.88 4.90 6.17
CA ALA A 13 -10.26 4.65 4.79
C ALA A 13 -9.03 4.01 4.15
N PRO A 14 -9.16 2.86 3.46
CA PRO A 14 -8.00 2.23 2.85
C PRO A 14 -7.33 3.29 2.00
N LEU A 15 -6.11 3.66 2.40
CA LEU A 15 -5.22 4.53 1.65
C LEU A 15 -5.40 4.12 0.19
N PHE A 16 -5.79 5.05 -0.69
CA PHE A 16 -5.79 4.81 -2.12
C PHE A 16 -4.34 4.47 -2.47
N ILE A 17 -4.00 3.18 -2.41
CA ILE A 17 -2.75 2.66 -2.93
C ILE A 17 -2.91 2.86 -4.42
N ALA A 18 -2.26 3.92 -4.93
CA ALA A 18 -1.94 3.99 -6.34
C ALA A 18 -1.39 2.62 -6.72
N PRO A 19 -2.01 1.93 -7.68
CA PRO A 19 -1.69 0.55 -7.94
C PRO A 19 -0.19 0.50 -8.34
N PRO A 20 0.59 -0.47 -7.82
CA PRO A 20 2.05 -0.50 -7.97
C PRO A 20 2.43 -0.43 -9.46
N ALA A 21 3.38 0.40 -9.86
CA ALA A 21 3.72 0.66 -11.27
C ALA A 21 3.68 -0.60 -12.16
N GLY A 22 2.52 -0.84 -12.79
CA GLY A 22 2.39 -1.76 -13.91
C GLY A 22 3.11 -1.15 -15.11
N ALA A 23 3.32 -1.94 -16.17
CA ALA A 23 3.80 -1.38 -17.42
C ALA A 23 2.81 -0.28 -17.85
N GLN A 24 3.28 0.98 -17.81
CA GLN A 24 2.52 2.13 -18.27
C GLN A 24 2.63 2.15 -19.78
N ASP A 25 1.65 1.56 -20.44
CA ASP A 25 1.66 1.44 -21.88
C ASP A 25 0.60 2.35 -22.49
N ALA A 26 1.00 3.08 -23.52
CA ALA A 26 0.09 3.94 -24.28
C ALA A 26 -0.81 3.06 -25.16
N VAL A 27 -2.11 3.05 -24.89
CA VAL A 27 -3.09 2.36 -25.71
C VAL A 27 -3.86 3.39 -26.52
N SER A 28 -3.91 3.18 -27.83
CA SER A 28 -4.65 4.04 -28.76
C SER A 28 -5.79 3.28 -29.42
N GLY A 29 -6.83 4.00 -29.79
CA GLY A 29 -7.99 3.39 -30.43
C GLY A 29 -9.05 4.38 -30.84
N THR A 30 -10.20 3.85 -31.27
CA THR A 30 -11.38 4.63 -31.64
C THR A 30 -12.62 4.08 -30.94
N VAL A 31 -13.49 4.96 -30.48
CA VAL A 31 -14.81 4.62 -29.96
C VAL A 31 -15.87 4.94 -31.00
N VAL A 32 -16.74 3.97 -31.28
CA VAL A 32 -17.77 4.07 -32.31
C VAL A 32 -19.15 3.63 -31.79
N ASP A 33 -20.22 4.14 -32.39
CA ASP A 33 -21.60 3.70 -32.14
C ASP A 33 -21.92 2.36 -32.82
N ALA A 34 -23.18 1.93 -32.73
CA ALA A 34 -23.67 0.70 -33.35
C ALA A 34 -23.47 0.65 -34.89
N ASN A 35 -23.46 1.81 -35.54
CA ASN A 35 -23.34 1.99 -36.98
C ASN A 35 -21.89 2.25 -37.43
N GLY A 36 -20.93 2.33 -36.48
CA GLY A 36 -19.54 2.62 -36.77
C GLY A 36 -19.19 4.11 -36.82
N ASN A 37 -20.10 5.02 -36.45
CA ASN A 37 -19.80 6.44 -36.40
C ASN A 37 -18.98 6.77 -35.15
N PRO A 38 -17.99 7.67 -35.22
CA PRO A 38 -17.23 8.08 -34.05
C PRO A 38 -18.08 8.68 -32.93
N VAL A 39 -17.75 8.34 -31.68
CA VAL A 39 -18.47 8.83 -30.49
C VAL A 39 -17.52 9.47 -29.49
N ARG A 40 -17.97 10.59 -28.90
CA ARG A 40 -17.33 11.17 -27.73
C ARG A 40 -17.63 10.32 -26.49
N ALA A 41 -16.58 9.73 -25.91
CA ALA A 41 -16.67 8.83 -24.77
C ALA A 41 -15.47 9.00 -23.84
N THR A 42 -15.66 8.63 -22.58
CA THR A 42 -14.59 8.49 -21.61
C THR A 42 -14.10 7.05 -21.63
N VAL A 43 -12.80 6.83 -21.79
CA VAL A 43 -12.15 5.52 -21.87
C VAL A 43 -11.19 5.38 -20.71
N ALA A 44 -11.31 4.29 -19.95
CA ALA A 44 -10.37 3.97 -18.88
C ALA A 44 -10.26 2.44 -18.71
N ASP A 45 -9.14 2.02 -18.16
CA ASP A 45 -8.80 0.67 -17.73
C ASP A 45 -9.40 0.32 -16.36
N PHE A 46 -9.70 1.32 -15.54
CA PHE A 46 -10.31 1.12 -14.23
C PHE A 46 -11.34 2.18 -13.86
N TRP A 47 -12.44 1.75 -13.24
CA TRP A 47 -13.56 2.59 -12.86
C TRP A 47 -13.93 2.41 -11.38
N THR A 48 -14.40 3.48 -10.75
CA THR A 48 -15.03 3.42 -9.44
C THR A 48 -16.46 3.92 -9.53
N SER A 49 -17.36 3.29 -8.79
CA SER A 49 -18.76 3.72 -8.59
C SER A 49 -19.04 4.09 -7.14
N ALA A 50 -17.97 4.30 -6.36
CA ALA A 50 -18.08 4.80 -5.00
C ALA A 50 -18.89 6.09 -4.96
N LYS A 51 -19.71 6.26 -3.92
CA LYS A 51 -20.49 7.48 -3.71
C LYS A 51 -19.54 8.63 -3.38
N LEU A 52 -19.05 9.32 -4.41
CA LEU A 52 -18.28 10.55 -4.28
C LEU A 52 -19.27 11.71 -4.25
N GLU A 53 -19.60 12.24 -3.08
CA GLU A 53 -20.54 13.38 -3.02
C GLU A 53 -19.96 14.56 -3.85
N PRO A 54 -20.75 15.17 -4.77
CA PRO A 54 -22.22 15.11 -4.89
C PRO A 54 -22.81 14.12 -5.93
N ALA A 55 -22.08 13.09 -6.38
CA ALA A 55 -22.53 12.15 -7.40
C ALA A 55 -23.59 11.15 -6.89
N PRO A 56 -24.59 10.79 -7.73
CA PRO A 56 -25.60 9.79 -7.37
C PRO A 56 -25.00 8.38 -7.32
N LEU A 57 -25.65 7.49 -6.55
CA LEU A 57 -25.28 6.07 -6.48
C LEU A 57 -25.24 5.47 -7.90
N GLY A 58 -24.17 4.72 -8.21
CA GLY A 58 -23.99 4.10 -9.52
C GLY A 58 -23.38 4.99 -10.60
N TYR A 59 -23.10 6.26 -10.29
CA TYR A 59 -22.30 7.08 -11.17
C TYR A 59 -20.85 6.57 -11.22
N MET A 60 -20.37 6.28 -12.42
CA MET A 60 -19.03 5.72 -12.62
C MET A 60 -18.00 6.81 -12.93
N HIS A 61 -16.95 6.88 -12.12
CA HIS A 61 -15.78 7.72 -12.32
C HIS A 61 -14.60 6.89 -12.82
N PRO A 62 -13.90 7.32 -13.88
CA PRO A 62 -12.67 6.66 -14.28
C PRO A 62 -11.56 6.99 -13.27
N LEU A 63 -10.68 6.04 -12.98
CA LEU A 63 -9.43 6.27 -12.25
C LEU A 63 -8.27 6.31 -13.24
N GLY A 64 -8.04 7.48 -13.84
CA GLY A 64 -7.14 7.67 -14.98
C GLY A 64 -7.89 7.71 -16.32
N GLY A 65 -7.23 7.32 -17.41
CA GLY A 65 -7.82 7.26 -18.75
C GLY A 65 -7.87 8.60 -19.50
N GLY A 66 -8.84 8.74 -20.40
CA GLY A 66 -8.97 9.91 -21.28
C GLY A 66 -10.33 10.01 -21.97
N VAL A 67 -10.59 11.16 -22.57
CA VAL A 67 -11.82 11.42 -23.34
C VAL A 67 -11.48 11.44 -24.82
N THR A 68 -12.30 10.79 -25.64
CA THR A 68 -12.08 10.78 -27.09
C THR A 68 -12.26 12.16 -27.71
N GLY A 69 -11.50 12.43 -28.77
CA GLY A 69 -11.67 13.62 -29.61
C GLY A 69 -12.95 13.57 -30.45
N ALA A 70 -13.20 14.61 -31.25
CA ALA A 70 -14.36 14.67 -32.16
C ALA A 70 -14.36 13.53 -33.20
N SER A 71 -13.19 12.98 -33.54
CA SER A 71 -13.01 11.82 -34.40
C SER A 71 -13.21 10.48 -33.68
N GLY A 72 -13.63 10.47 -32.41
CA GLY A 72 -13.77 9.26 -31.58
C GLY A 72 -12.45 8.61 -31.19
N GLN A 73 -11.32 9.17 -31.59
CA GLN A 73 -9.99 8.64 -31.28
C GLN A 73 -9.58 8.96 -29.84
N PHE A 74 -8.85 8.04 -29.22
CA PHE A 74 -8.22 8.22 -27.92
C PHE A 74 -6.79 7.68 -27.91
N THR A 75 -6.00 8.22 -27.00
CA THR A 75 -4.74 7.63 -26.52
C THR A 75 -4.74 7.81 -25.00
N ILE A 76 -4.57 6.71 -24.26
CA ILE A 76 -4.53 6.72 -22.80
C ILE A 76 -3.32 5.93 -22.32
N THR A 77 -2.78 6.31 -21.17
CA THR A 77 -1.87 5.43 -20.41
C THR A 77 -2.73 4.46 -19.62
N ALA A 78 -2.57 3.16 -19.87
CA ALA A 78 -3.29 2.11 -19.15
C ALA A 78 -2.32 1.29 -18.28
N HIS A 79 -2.86 0.70 -17.22
CA HIS A 79 -2.15 -0.08 -16.23
C HIS A 79 -2.69 -1.51 -16.24
N PHE A 80 -1.95 -2.42 -16.86
CA PHE A 80 -2.34 -3.82 -16.92
C PHE A 80 -1.47 -4.67 -15.98
N TYR A 81 -2.12 -5.59 -15.27
CA TYR A 81 -1.46 -6.60 -14.45
C TYR A 81 -1.69 -7.97 -15.07
N GLY A 82 -0.61 -8.68 -15.39
CA GLY A 82 -0.65 -10.00 -16.04
C GLY A 82 -0.87 -9.91 -17.55
N ASP A 83 -1.32 -11.03 -18.14
CA ASP A 83 -1.31 -11.23 -19.60
C ASP A 83 -2.53 -10.65 -20.33
N SER A 84 -3.39 -9.87 -19.65
CA SER A 84 -4.56 -9.26 -20.29
C SER A 84 -4.99 -7.95 -19.61
N GLY A 85 -5.43 -7.01 -20.45
CA GLY A 85 -6.03 -5.74 -20.05
C GLY A 85 -7.48 -5.63 -20.50
N VAL A 86 -8.27 -4.78 -19.84
CA VAL A 86 -9.62 -4.45 -20.31
C VAL A 86 -9.77 -2.93 -20.34
N LEU A 87 -10.22 -2.40 -21.46
CA LEU A 87 -10.64 -1.00 -21.55
C LEU A 87 -12.16 -0.93 -21.62
N LEU A 88 -12.74 -0.04 -20.83
CA LEU A 88 -14.17 0.27 -20.85
C LEU A 88 -14.35 1.72 -21.31
N ALA A 89 -15.18 1.91 -22.33
CA ALA A 89 -15.63 3.22 -22.79
C ALA A 89 -17.08 3.45 -22.38
N VAL A 90 -17.39 4.66 -21.91
CA VAL A 90 -18.74 5.11 -21.56
C VAL A 90 -18.99 6.46 -22.24
N ASP A 91 -20.12 6.61 -22.91
CA ASP A 91 -20.45 7.86 -23.61
C ASP A 91 -20.79 9.01 -22.65
N ALA A 92 -20.91 10.22 -23.20
CA ALA A 92 -21.19 11.42 -22.41
C ALA A 92 -22.54 11.36 -21.67
N ALA A 93 -23.53 10.65 -22.24
CA ALA A 93 -24.85 10.48 -21.64
C ALA A 93 -24.88 9.40 -20.54
N ARG A 94 -23.84 8.57 -20.44
CA ARG A 94 -23.69 7.49 -19.44
C ARG A 94 -24.77 6.41 -19.54
N ASP A 95 -25.29 6.20 -20.74
CA ASP A 95 -26.29 5.18 -21.06
C ASP A 95 -25.79 4.16 -22.10
N ARG A 96 -24.67 4.48 -22.79
CA ARG A 96 -24.00 3.56 -23.70
C ARG A 96 -22.55 3.34 -23.33
N GLY A 97 -22.10 2.11 -23.53
CA GLY A 97 -20.75 1.70 -23.23
C GLY A 97 -20.33 0.46 -24.00
N GLY A 98 -19.03 0.20 -24.00
CA GLY A 98 -18.44 -0.95 -24.67
C GLY A 98 -17.11 -1.27 -24.04
N LEU A 99 -16.71 -2.53 -24.11
CA LEU A 99 -15.41 -2.97 -23.62
C LEU A 99 -14.61 -3.67 -24.71
N VAL A 100 -13.29 -3.67 -24.55
CA VAL A 100 -12.37 -4.47 -25.35
C VAL A 100 -11.33 -5.07 -24.44
N VAL A 101 -11.00 -6.35 -24.67
CA VAL A 101 -9.84 -6.99 -24.05
C VAL A 101 -8.62 -6.66 -24.89
N VAL A 102 -7.56 -6.21 -24.26
CA VAL A 102 -6.29 -5.91 -24.92
C VAL A 102 -5.22 -6.86 -24.42
N ASP A 103 -4.27 -7.18 -25.31
CA ASP A 103 -3.07 -7.94 -24.98
C ASP A 103 -1.95 -6.93 -24.65
N PRO A 104 -1.50 -6.85 -23.39
CA PRO A 104 -0.41 -5.95 -23.00
C PRO A 104 0.89 -6.19 -23.77
N ALA A 105 1.12 -7.41 -24.30
CA ALA A 105 2.29 -7.71 -25.12
C ALA A 105 2.20 -7.13 -26.54
N ASN A 106 1.01 -6.70 -26.98
CA ASN A 106 0.77 -6.23 -28.35
C ASN A 106 -0.15 -5.00 -28.41
N LEU A 107 0.30 -3.90 -27.80
CA LEU A 107 -0.43 -2.63 -27.75
C LEU A 107 -0.16 -1.70 -28.95
N SER A 108 0.61 -2.16 -29.94
CA SER A 108 0.96 -1.37 -31.13
C SER A 108 -0.21 -1.18 -32.11
N ALA A 109 -1.19 -2.07 -32.09
CA ALA A 109 -2.36 -2.02 -32.96
C ALA A 109 -3.49 -1.19 -32.30
N PRO A 110 -4.10 -0.23 -33.02
CA PRO A 110 -5.20 0.54 -32.50
C PRO A 110 -6.44 -0.34 -32.27
N VAL A 111 -7.09 -0.18 -31.12
CA VAL A 111 -8.30 -0.94 -30.77
C VAL A 111 -9.57 -0.19 -31.16
N THR A 112 -10.66 -0.91 -31.39
CA THR A 112 -11.98 -0.31 -31.60
C THR A 112 -12.93 -0.74 -30.50
N ILE A 113 -13.56 0.24 -29.83
CA ILE A 113 -14.58 -0.01 -28.81
C ILE A 113 -15.93 0.37 -29.38
N LYS A 114 -16.80 -0.62 -29.56
CA LYS A 114 -18.17 -0.42 -30.07
C LYS A 114 -19.12 -0.23 -28.90
N LEU A 115 -19.85 0.89 -28.88
CA LEU A 115 -20.80 1.21 -27.82
C LEU A 115 -22.16 0.55 -28.08
N GLY A 116 -22.71 -0.08 -27.05
CA GLY A 116 -24.07 -0.58 -26.96
C GLY A 116 -24.78 -0.05 -25.71
N PRO A 117 -26.06 -0.38 -25.50
CA PRO A 117 -26.77 0.00 -24.29
C PRO A 117 -26.09 -0.60 -23.05
N LEU A 118 -25.95 0.19 -22.00
CA LEU A 118 -25.49 -0.29 -20.70
C LEU A 118 -26.64 -0.94 -19.92
N VAL A 119 -26.29 -1.96 -19.15
CA VAL A 119 -27.15 -2.59 -18.17
C VAL A 119 -26.81 -2.04 -16.79
N GLU A 120 -27.82 -1.47 -16.11
CA GLU A 120 -27.71 -1.07 -14.72
C GLU A 120 -27.79 -2.30 -13.80
N VAL A 121 -26.89 -2.39 -12.85
CA VAL A 121 -26.89 -3.40 -11.79
C VAL A 121 -26.94 -2.67 -10.47
N HIS A 122 -27.84 -3.06 -9.58
CA HIS A 122 -27.89 -2.53 -8.23
C HIS A 122 -28.29 -3.60 -7.21
N GLY A 123 -28.01 -3.33 -5.94
CA GLY A 123 -28.40 -4.17 -4.83
C GLY A 123 -27.85 -3.66 -3.51
N ARG A 124 -27.98 -4.48 -2.48
CA ARG A 124 -27.45 -4.17 -1.14
C ARG A 124 -26.93 -5.41 -0.44
N PHE A 125 -26.10 -5.20 0.55
CA PHE A 125 -25.64 -6.21 1.48
C PHE A 125 -26.37 -6.09 2.82
N PHE A 126 -26.56 -7.23 3.46
CA PHE A 126 -27.03 -7.32 4.84
C PHE A 126 -26.26 -8.45 5.53
N CYS A 127 -26.29 -8.50 6.86
CA CYS A 127 -25.81 -9.64 7.61
C CYS A 127 -26.90 -10.08 8.58
N GLU A 128 -27.56 -11.19 8.28
CA GLU A 128 -28.60 -11.76 9.14
C GLU A 128 -28.02 -12.19 10.49
N GLU A 129 -26.82 -12.74 10.54
CA GLU A 129 -26.18 -13.18 11.80
C GLU A 129 -25.92 -12.00 12.77
N LEU A 130 -25.64 -10.80 12.24
CA LEU A 130 -25.42 -9.57 13.03
C LEU A 130 -26.66 -8.67 13.13
N GLN A 131 -27.72 -8.94 12.37
CA GLN A 131 -28.96 -8.17 12.31
C GLN A 131 -28.78 -6.69 11.90
N HIS A 132 -27.74 -6.39 11.12
CA HIS A 132 -27.50 -5.05 10.56
C HIS A 132 -26.69 -5.14 9.26
N PRO A 133 -26.72 -4.12 8.39
CA PRO A 133 -25.82 -4.07 7.23
C PRO A 133 -24.35 -3.90 7.68
N PRO A 134 -23.37 -4.42 6.93
CA PRO A 134 -21.96 -4.16 7.23
C PRO A 134 -21.67 -2.63 7.20
N PRO A 135 -20.89 -2.09 8.16
CA PRO A 135 -20.57 -0.65 8.20
C PRO A 135 -19.79 -0.12 7.00
N TRP A 136 -19.14 -1.02 6.27
CA TRP A 136 -18.41 -0.75 5.05
C TRP A 136 -18.44 -1.99 4.17
N THR A 137 -18.59 -1.79 2.87
CA THR A 137 -18.63 -2.84 1.85
C THR A 137 -17.89 -2.39 0.61
N ASN A 138 -17.41 -3.37 -0.15
CA ASN A 138 -16.83 -3.16 -1.45
C ASN A 138 -17.23 -4.27 -2.43
N VAL A 139 -17.41 -3.91 -3.69
CA VAL A 139 -17.61 -4.84 -4.79
C VAL A 139 -16.50 -4.67 -5.81
N TYR A 140 -15.83 -5.74 -6.19
CA TYR A 140 -15.02 -5.78 -7.40
C TYR A 140 -15.75 -6.50 -8.52
N ILE A 141 -15.76 -5.88 -9.70
CA ILE A 141 -16.21 -6.53 -10.93
C ILE A 141 -15.00 -6.86 -11.79
N LYS A 142 -14.96 -8.12 -12.23
CA LYS A 142 -13.95 -8.64 -13.16
C LYS A 142 -14.61 -9.10 -14.44
N HIS A 143 -13.98 -8.83 -15.57
CA HIS A 143 -14.39 -9.42 -16.83
C HIS A 143 -14.11 -10.93 -16.74
N LYS A 144 -15.13 -11.77 -17.00
CA LYS A 144 -15.06 -13.19 -16.65
C LYS A 144 -13.95 -13.93 -17.39
N ALA A 145 -13.79 -13.67 -18.69
CA ALA A 145 -12.83 -14.40 -19.52
C ALA A 145 -11.37 -13.99 -19.27
N SER A 146 -11.11 -12.70 -19.04
CA SER A 146 -9.74 -12.22 -18.78
C SER A 146 -9.35 -12.24 -17.31
N GLY A 147 -10.32 -12.30 -16.39
CA GLY A 147 -10.08 -12.15 -14.94
C GLY A 147 -9.70 -10.72 -14.53
N HIS A 148 -9.55 -9.81 -15.50
CA HIS A 148 -9.13 -8.43 -15.26
C HIS A 148 -10.20 -7.66 -14.50
N ARG A 149 -9.78 -6.94 -13.46
CA ARG A 149 -10.65 -6.13 -12.61
C ARG A 149 -10.88 -4.77 -13.29
N LEU A 150 -12.12 -4.46 -13.61
CA LEU A 150 -12.47 -3.24 -14.36
C LEU A 150 -13.17 -2.17 -13.51
N LEU A 151 -13.81 -2.60 -12.41
CA LEU A 151 -14.67 -1.71 -11.62
C LEU A 151 -14.61 -2.06 -10.14
N GLN A 152 -14.68 -1.03 -9.32
CA GLN A 152 -14.89 -1.09 -7.89
C GLN A 152 -16.15 -0.30 -7.47
N CYS A 153 -16.85 -0.76 -6.45
CA CYS A 153 -17.93 -0.03 -5.78
C CYS A 153 -17.73 -0.09 -4.26
N ASP A 154 -17.15 0.96 -3.70
CA ASP A 154 -16.99 1.17 -2.26
C ASP A 154 -18.26 1.83 -1.67
N SER A 155 -18.69 1.40 -0.49
CA SER A 155 -19.92 1.92 0.13
C SER A 155 -19.96 1.76 1.65
N HIS A 156 -20.30 2.85 2.34
CA HIS A 156 -20.64 2.89 3.77
C HIS A 156 -22.15 2.72 4.05
N GLU A 157 -22.96 2.60 3.00
CA GLU A 157 -24.42 2.38 3.11
C GLU A 157 -24.79 0.91 2.83
N ALA A 158 -23.79 0.06 2.61
CA ALA A 158 -23.94 -1.34 2.18
C ALA A 158 -24.72 -1.51 0.86
N THR A 159 -24.93 -0.46 0.08
CA THR A 159 -25.53 -0.51 -1.25
C THR A 159 -24.48 -0.46 -2.34
N PHE A 160 -24.74 -1.09 -3.47
CA PHE A 160 -23.92 -0.97 -4.68
C PHE A 160 -24.80 -0.69 -5.89
N ALA A 161 -24.27 0.09 -6.83
CA ALA A 161 -24.82 0.20 -8.16
C ALA A 161 -23.72 0.51 -9.17
N PHE A 162 -23.87 0.07 -10.42
CA PHE A 162 -22.97 0.38 -11.52
C PHE A 162 -23.63 0.03 -12.86
N LYS A 163 -23.02 0.46 -13.96
CA LYS A 163 -23.49 0.16 -15.32
C LYS A 163 -22.41 -0.53 -16.14
N LEU A 164 -22.75 -1.62 -16.81
CA LEU A 164 -21.81 -2.38 -17.64
C LEU A 164 -22.43 -2.76 -18.97
N PRO A 165 -21.64 -2.91 -20.04
CA PRO A 165 -22.14 -3.47 -21.28
C PRO A 165 -22.58 -4.93 -21.06
N PRO A 166 -23.42 -5.48 -21.95
CA PRO A 166 -23.75 -6.90 -21.96
C PRO A 166 -22.49 -7.77 -21.99
N GLY A 167 -22.49 -8.86 -21.24
CA GLY A 167 -21.32 -9.74 -21.10
C GLY A 167 -21.33 -10.57 -19.82
N GLU A 168 -20.25 -11.33 -19.62
CA GLU A 168 -20.06 -12.14 -18.42
C GLU A 168 -19.01 -11.52 -17.49
N TYR A 169 -19.36 -11.47 -16.21
CA TYR A 169 -18.54 -10.86 -15.17
C TYR A 169 -18.48 -11.73 -13.91
N SER A 170 -17.40 -11.58 -13.15
CA SER A 170 -17.35 -12.04 -11.76
C SER A 170 -17.63 -10.87 -10.83
N PHE A 171 -18.54 -11.10 -9.89
CA PHE A 171 -18.89 -10.18 -8.80
C PHE A 171 -18.27 -10.69 -7.52
N ASP A 172 -17.34 -9.93 -6.94
CA ASP A 172 -16.70 -10.23 -5.67
C ASP A 172 -17.11 -9.16 -4.65
N GLY A 173 -18.13 -9.46 -3.83
CA GLY A 173 -18.65 -8.56 -2.80
C GLY A 173 -18.13 -8.92 -1.42
N TYR A 174 -17.70 -7.96 -0.62
CA TYR A 174 -17.19 -8.17 0.74
C TYR A 174 -17.36 -6.92 1.59
N GLY A 175 -17.07 -7.00 2.88
CA GLY A 175 -17.18 -5.85 3.78
C GLY A 175 -16.52 -6.08 5.13
N SER A 176 -16.59 -5.06 5.98
CA SER A 176 -16.16 -5.18 7.36
C SER A 176 -17.02 -6.18 8.10
N ASP A 177 -16.41 -6.95 9.01
CA ASP A 177 -17.08 -7.90 9.90
C ASP A 177 -17.74 -9.13 9.25
N VAL A 178 -17.70 -9.22 7.93
CA VAL A 178 -18.38 -10.29 7.17
C VAL A 178 -17.43 -11.00 6.19
N HIS A 179 -17.75 -12.24 5.87
CA HIS A 179 -17.11 -13.00 4.81
C HIS A 179 -17.60 -12.54 3.43
N GLY A 180 -16.68 -12.46 2.47
CA GLY A 180 -17.03 -12.11 1.10
C GLY A 180 -17.80 -13.21 0.36
N VAL A 181 -18.51 -12.80 -0.67
CA VAL A 181 -19.27 -13.66 -1.59
C VAL A 181 -18.77 -13.45 -3.02
N LYS A 182 -18.71 -14.54 -3.79
CA LYS A 182 -18.44 -14.49 -5.23
C LYS A 182 -19.64 -14.99 -6.01
N LYS A 183 -20.04 -14.26 -7.04
CA LYS A 183 -21.14 -14.62 -7.95
C LYS A 183 -20.70 -14.42 -9.41
N THR A 184 -21.34 -15.11 -10.33
CA THR A 184 -21.24 -14.81 -11.76
C THR A 184 -22.43 -13.94 -12.17
N LEU A 185 -22.14 -12.89 -12.94
CA LEU A 185 -23.12 -11.99 -13.51
C LEU A 185 -23.12 -12.15 -15.02
N THR A 186 -24.28 -12.43 -15.59
CA THR A 186 -24.50 -12.43 -17.03
C THR A 186 -25.45 -11.28 -17.34
N LEU A 187 -24.97 -10.27 -18.06
CA LEU A 187 -25.72 -9.08 -18.42
C LEU A 187 -26.12 -9.16 -19.89
N VAL A 188 -27.37 -8.86 -20.19
CA VAL A 188 -27.96 -8.97 -21.53
C VAL A 188 -28.69 -7.67 -21.87
N ALA A 189 -28.63 -7.26 -23.14
CA ALA A 189 -29.10 -5.94 -23.57
C ALA A 189 -30.62 -5.73 -23.42
N ASP A 190 -31.40 -6.80 -23.47
CA ASP A 190 -32.87 -6.81 -23.31
C ASP A 190 -33.32 -6.67 -21.85
N LYS A 191 -32.38 -6.81 -20.90
CA LYS A 191 -32.61 -6.58 -19.48
C LYS A 191 -31.80 -5.38 -19.01
N PRO A 192 -32.28 -4.14 -19.23
CA PRO A 192 -31.51 -2.92 -18.96
C PRO A 192 -31.28 -2.65 -17.46
N VAL A 193 -32.00 -3.34 -16.57
CA VAL A 193 -31.84 -3.24 -15.11
C VAL A 193 -31.80 -4.64 -14.50
N VAL A 194 -30.78 -4.90 -13.68
CA VAL A 194 -30.59 -6.11 -12.89
C VAL A 194 -30.56 -5.72 -11.42
N ASP A 195 -31.70 -5.93 -10.76
CA ASP A 195 -31.78 -5.87 -9.30
C ASP A 195 -31.26 -7.18 -8.70
N MET A 196 -30.17 -7.11 -7.94
CA MET A 196 -29.58 -8.22 -7.21
C MET A 196 -30.22 -8.44 -5.83
N GLY A 197 -31.16 -7.57 -5.44
CA GLY A 197 -31.84 -7.60 -4.16
C GLY A 197 -30.90 -7.40 -2.97
N THR A 198 -31.24 -8.04 -1.86
CA THR A 198 -30.37 -8.13 -0.69
C THR A 198 -29.51 -9.38 -0.77
N ILE A 199 -28.20 -9.20 -0.74
CA ILE A 199 -27.23 -10.27 -0.63
C ILE A 199 -26.84 -10.39 0.84
N ASP A 200 -27.24 -11.48 1.48
CA ASP A 200 -26.78 -11.78 2.83
C ASP A 200 -25.29 -12.18 2.83
N LEU A 201 -24.52 -11.58 3.73
CA LEU A 201 -23.12 -11.87 3.98
C LEU A 201 -22.99 -12.44 5.39
N ARG A 202 -22.27 -13.55 5.51
CA ARG A 202 -22.04 -14.21 6.80
C ARG A 202 -21.08 -13.42 7.67
N ALA A 203 -21.37 -13.31 8.95
CA ALA A 203 -20.48 -12.72 9.94
C ALA A 203 -19.19 -13.52 10.08
N THR A 204 -18.10 -12.81 10.34
CA THR A 204 -16.85 -13.43 10.81
C THR A 204 -17.00 -13.88 12.26
N GLY A 205 -16.20 -14.86 12.69
CA GLY A 205 -16.18 -15.31 14.09
C GLY A 205 -15.96 -14.15 15.06
N ILE A 206 -14.98 -13.29 14.78
CA ILE A 206 -14.68 -12.10 15.59
C ILE A 206 -15.88 -11.15 15.68
N ALA A 207 -16.57 -10.90 14.58
CA ALA A 207 -17.74 -10.03 14.55
C ALA A 207 -18.88 -10.52 15.45
N MET A 208 -19.11 -11.83 15.50
CA MET A 208 -20.13 -12.44 16.36
C MET A 208 -19.92 -12.18 17.86
N HIS A 209 -18.68 -11.86 18.26
CA HIS A 209 -18.28 -11.58 19.63
C HIS A 209 -18.14 -10.07 19.95
N LYS A 210 -18.34 -9.17 18.98
CA LYS A 210 -18.24 -7.72 19.23
C LYS A 210 -19.18 -7.26 20.33
N GLY A 211 -18.66 -6.44 21.24
CA GLY A 211 -19.36 -5.92 22.41
C GLY A 211 -19.64 -6.96 23.52
N LYS A 212 -19.17 -8.20 23.35
CA LYS A 212 -19.33 -9.30 24.32
C LYS A 212 -17.97 -9.70 24.89
N ALA A 213 -17.97 -10.52 25.94
CA ALA A 213 -16.75 -11.19 26.35
C ALA A 213 -16.19 -12.03 25.18
N PRO A 214 -14.86 -12.06 24.97
CA PRO A 214 -14.28 -12.91 23.95
C PRO A 214 -14.53 -14.39 24.27
N PRO A 215 -14.44 -15.28 23.27
CA PRO A 215 -14.42 -16.71 23.52
C PRO A 215 -13.34 -17.07 24.56
N PRO A 216 -13.58 -18.07 25.44
CA PRO A 216 -12.51 -18.60 26.26
C PRO A 216 -11.43 -19.18 25.35
N TRP A 217 -10.17 -18.94 25.70
CA TRP A 217 -9.03 -19.52 25.00
C TRP A 217 -8.49 -20.76 25.72
N HIS A 218 -7.98 -21.69 24.94
CA HIS A 218 -7.26 -22.87 25.38
C HIS A 218 -5.83 -22.81 24.83
N VAL A 219 -4.85 -22.90 25.71
CA VAL A 219 -3.43 -22.81 25.35
C VAL A 219 -2.69 -24.01 25.93
N THR A 220 -1.74 -24.56 25.19
CA THR A 220 -0.93 -25.70 25.59
C THR A 220 0.24 -25.29 26.49
N ASP A 221 0.76 -24.07 26.30
CA ASP A 221 1.79 -23.48 27.14
C ASP A 221 1.76 -21.94 27.05
N ALA A 222 2.39 -21.25 28.00
CA ALA A 222 2.50 -19.79 27.99
C ALA A 222 3.84 -19.31 28.58
N ARG A 223 4.38 -18.23 28.01
CA ARG A 223 5.60 -17.54 28.46
C ARG A 223 5.25 -16.08 28.75
N GLY A 224 5.72 -15.57 29.89
CA GLY A 224 5.43 -14.20 30.36
C GLY A 224 4.14 -14.07 31.18
N VAL A 225 3.24 -15.05 31.09
CA VAL A 225 2.01 -15.17 31.89
C VAL A 225 1.75 -16.64 32.27
N PRO A 226 0.93 -16.92 33.29
CA PRO A 226 0.53 -18.29 33.61
C PRO A 226 -0.29 -18.92 32.48
N LYS A 227 -0.17 -20.24 32.29
CA LYS A 227 -0.99 -21.02 31.33
C LYS A 227 -2.51 -20.88 31.56
N THR A 228 -2.91 -20.57 32.78
CA THR A 228 -4.31 -20.39 33.19
C THR A 228 -4.84 -18.96 33.00
N VAL A 229 -4.04 -18.08 32.40
CA VAL A 229 -4.42 -16.68 32.18
C VAL A 229 -5.74 -16.57 31.42
N GLN A 230 -6.57 -15.60 31.78
CA GLN A 230 -7.86 -15.31 31.17
C GLN A 230 -8.03 -13.81 30.93
N VAL A 231 -9.00 -13.42 30.10
CA VAL A 231 -9.25 -12.00 29.79
C VAL A 231 -9.53 -11.16 31.05
N SER A 232 -10.18 -11.77 32.05
CA SER A 232 -10.50 -11.11 33.32
C SER A 232 -9.27 -10.67 34.11
N ASP A 233 -8.11 -11.29 33.89
CA ASP A 233 -6.85 -10.95 34.57
C ASP A 233 -6.30 -9.59 34.13
N PHE A 234 -6.83 -9.04 33.02
CA PHE A 234 -6.44 -7.76 32.44
C PHE A 234 -7.50 -6.67 32.59
N LYS A 235 -8.46 -6.84 33.51
CA LYS A 235 -9.50 -5.84 33.75
C LYS A 235 -8.90 -4.45 34.02
N GLY A 236 -9.43 -3.43 33.35
CA GLY A 236 -8.91 -2.07 33.40
C GLY A 236 -7.83 -1.75 32.35
N LYS A 237 -7.38 -2.75 31.58
CA LYS A 237 -6.40 -2.58 30.51
C LYS A 237 -7.01 -2.81 29.12
N TRP A 238 -6.50 -2.10 28.13
CA TRP A 238 -6.65 -2.53 26.74
C TRP A 238 -5.82 -3.79 26.50
N VAL A 239 -6.39 -4.81 25.84
CA VAL A 239 -5.64 -6.03 25.50
C VAL A 239 -5.68 -6.24 24.00
N LEU A 240 -4.51 -6.36 23.39
CA LEU A 240 -4.38 -6.69 21.98
C LEU A 240 -3.97 -8.15 21.84
N LEU A 241 -4.81 -8.96 21.20
CA LEU A 241 -4.50 -10.34 20.85
C LEU A 241 -3.88 -10.37 19.46
N GLU A 242 -2.67 -10.90 19.33
CA GLU A 242 -1.98 -11.08 18.05
C GLU A 242 -1.91 -12.57 17.72
N PHE A 243 -2.66 -13.02 16.71
CA PHE A 243 -2.60 -14.39 16.20
C PHE A 243 -1.58 -14.49 15.07
N TRP A 244 -0.60 -15.38 15.22
CA TRP A 244 0.54 -15.48 14.30
C TRP A 244 1.09 -16.91 14.20
N GLY A 245 2.04 -17.11 13.28
CA GLY A 245 2.85 -18.31 13.17
C GLY A 245 4.23 -18.02 12.61
N VAL A 246 5.23 -18.83 12.95
CA VAL A 246 6.64 -18.66 12.52
C VAL A 246 6.87 -18.76 11.00
N TYR A 247 5.91 -19.21 10.21
CA TYR A 247 5.97 -19.20 8.74
C TYR A 247 5.28 -17.97 8.13
N CYS A 248 4.57 -17.18 8.93
CA CYS A 248 3.82 -16.03 8.46
C CYS A 248 4.76 -14.84 8.18
N GLY A 249 5.14 -14.66 6.92
CA GLY A 249 5.99 -13.55 6.46
C GLY A 249 5.51 -12.17 6.92
N PRO A 250 4.23 -11.80 6.73
CA PRO A 250 3.71 -10.51 7.19
C PRO A 250 3.73 -10.33 8.72
N CYS A 251 3.53 -11.41 9.49
CA CYS A 251 3.61 -11.37 10.95
C CYS A 251 5.04 -11.02 11.38
N ILE A 252 6.02 -11.73 10.81
CA ILE A 252 7.43 -11.60 11.15
C ILE A 252 8.04 -10.27 10.69
N ALA A 253 7.70 -9.83 9.47
CA ALA A 253 8.33 -8.68 8.84
C ALA A 253 7.63 -7.35 9.13
N ARG A 254 6.41 -7.36 9.68
CA ARG A 254 5.60 -6.15 9.90
C ARG A 254 4.87 -6.14 11.24
N SER A 255 3.98 -7.11 11.48
CA SER A 255 3.06 -7.06 12.64
C SER A 255 3.81 -7.08 13.96
N LEU A 256 4.58 -8.16 14.22
CA LEU A 256 5.33 -8.32 15.47
C LEU A 256 6.38 -7.22 15.67
N PRO A 257 7.21 -6.83 14.68
CA PRO A 257 8.13 -5.70 14.85
C PRO A 257 7.43 -4.40 15.27
N GLY A 258 6.29 -4.08 14.66
CA GLY A 258 5.50 -2.91 15.03
C GLY A 258 4.99 -2.96 16.47
N LEU A 259 4.45 -4.13 16.88
CA LEU A 259 4.02 -4.35 18.26
C LEU A 259 5.18 -4.30 19.27
N MET A 260 6.38 -4.79 18.92
CA MET A 260 7.57 -4.66 19.76
C MET A 260 7.93 -3.19 19.96
N ASP A 261 7.91 -2.39 18.89
CA ASP A 261 8.25 -0.97 18.95
C ASP A 261 7.20 -0.17 19.74
N LEU A 262 5.91 -0.48 19.58
CA LEU A 262 4.83 0.11 20.37
C LEU A 262 4.96 -0.25 21.84
N TYR A 263 5.17 -1.54 22.14
CA TYR A 263 5.36 -2.02 23.51
C TYR A 263 6.50 -1.19 24.10
N GLU A 264 7.70 -1.18 23.53
CA GLU A 264 8.88 -0.56 24.14
C GLU A 264 8.70 0.94 24.37
N ALA A 265 8.05 1.63 23.43
CA ALA A 265 7.78 3.06 23.53
C ALA A 265 6.83 3.39 24.68
N HIS A 266 5.78 2.59 24.86
CA HIS A 266 4.79 2.78 25.93
C HIS A 266 5.15 2.05 27.23
N ARG A 267 6.45 1.85 27.53
CA ARG A 267 6.89 1.19 28.77
C ARG A 267 6.33 1.83 30.05
N ALA A 268 6.08 3.14 30.02
CA ALA A 268 5.53 3.89 31.13
C ALA A 268 4.01 3.71 31.31
N ASP A 269 3.33 3.10 30.32
CA ASP A 269 1.87 2.91 30.27
C ASP A 269 1.47 1.42 30.39
N ARG A 270 2.37 0.54 30.87
CA ARG A 270 2.11 -0.90 31.02
C ARG A 270 0.98 -1.26 31.98
N ASP A 271 0.59 -0.32 32.83
CA ASP A 271 -0.59 -0.41 33.67
C ASP A 271 -1.90 -0.26 32.88
N LYS A 272 -1.86 0.28 31.65
CA LYS A 272 -3.03 0.58 30.82
C LYS A 272 -3.27 -0.41 29.68
N PHE A 273 -2.28 -1.24 29.33
CA PHE A 273 -2.44 -2.22 28.27
C PHE A 273 -1.56 -3.47 28.42
N GLU A 274 -1.90 -4.51 27.65
CA GLU A 274 -1.09 -5.71 27.42
C GLU A 274 -1.23 -6.20 25.97
N ILE A 275 -0.20 -6.90 25.46
CA ILE A 275 -0.23 -7.61 24.18
C ILE A 275 -0.08 -9.11 24.44
N LEU A 276 -0.99 -9.93 23.91
CA LEU A 276 -0.94 -11.39 24.03
C LEU A 276 -0.74 -12.01 22.64
N ALA A 277 0.42 -12.60 22.40
CA ALA A 277 0.73 -13.19 21.10
C ALA A 277 0.43 -14.69 21.08
N PHE A 278 -0.65 -15.07 20.41
CA PHE A 278 -1.08 -16.46 20.22
C PHE A 278 -0.37 -17.06 19.01
N HIS A 279 0.53 -18.00 19.26
CA HIS A 279 1.16 -18.78 18.21
C HIS A 279 0.28 -19.98 17.81
N ASP A 280 0.18 -20.24 16.51
CA ASP A 280 -0.60 -21.33 15.95
C ASP A 280 -0.05 -22.75 16.23
N THR A 281 -0.67 -23.74 15.59
CA THR A 281 -0.42 -25.18 15.78
C THR A 281 0.92 -25.69 15.26
N THR A 282 1.75 -24.84 14.63
CA THR A 282 2.96 -25.29 13.93
C THR A 282 4.18 -25.52 14.82
N VAL A 283 4.04 -25.31 16.14
CA VAL A 283 5.03 -25.66 17.17
C VAL A 283 4.33 -26.35 18.34
N GLN A 284 4.99 -27.34 18.94
CA GLN A 284 4.45 -28.09 20.08
C GLN A 284 4.82 -27.50 21.43
N ASP A 285 6.00 -26.88 21.53
CA ASP A 285 6.51 -26.29 22.76
C ASP A 285 7.43 -25.09 22.47
N PHE A 286 7.85 -24.42 23.55
CA PHE A 286 8.73 -23.28 23.48
C PHE A 286 10.15 -23.59 22.99
N LYS A 287 10.63 -24.83 23.16
CA LYS A 287 11.96 -25.23 22.67
C LYS A 287 11.96 -25.26 21.14
N GLU A 288 10.93 -25.83 20.53
CA GLU A 288 10.76 -25.80 19.09
C GLU A 288 10.58 -24.37 18.57
N LEU A 289 9.75 -23.56 19.23
CA LEU A 289 9.56 -22.15 18.87
C LEU A 289 10.89 -21.38 18.90
N ASP A 290 11.66 -21.48 19.99
CA ASP A 290 12.92 -20.76 20.15
C ASP A 290 13.94 -21.13 19.05
N GLN A 291 14.02 -22.41 18.66
CA GLN A 291 14.86 -22.87 17.56
C GLN A 291 14.48 -22.21 16.23
N LYS A 292 13.17 -22.13 15.92
CA LYS A 292 12.68 -21.49 14.69
C LYS A 292 12.85 -19.98 14.72
N LEU A 293 12.84 -19.37 15.90
CA LEU A 293 13.03 -17.92 16.05
C LEU A 293 14.47 -17.45 15.89
N VAL A 294 15.50 -18.29 16.05
CA VAL A 294 16.91 -17.87 15.88
C VAL A 294 17.19 -17.16 14.55
N PRO A 295 16.87 -17.74 13.37
CA PRO A 295 17.10 -17.05 12.09
C PRO A 295 16.24 -15.79 11.95
N ILE A 296 14.99 -15.83 12.43
CA ILE A 296 14.05 -14.70 12.37
C ILE A 296 14.55 -13.51 13.19
N LYS A 297 15.02 -13.76 14.42
CA LYS A 297 15.60 -12.72 15.26
C LYS A 297 16.75 -12.03 14.56
N LYS A 298 17.65 -12.81 13.94
CA LYS A 298 18.81 -12.29 13.21
C LYS A 298 18.41 -11.48 11.98
N SER A 299 17.43 -11.93 11.19
CA SER A 299 17.09 -11.31 9.90
C SER A 299 16.04 -10.21 9.97
N HIS A 300 15.11 -10.28 10.92
CA HIS A 300 13.92 -9.41 10.94
C HIS A 300 13.77 -8.60 12.23
N TRP A 301 14.28 -9.08 13.36
CA TRP A 301 14.06 -8.43 14.66
C TRP A 301 15.32 -7.82 15.26
N ASN A 302 16.42 -7.72 14.51
CA ASN A 302 17.71 -7.17 14.96
C ASN A 302 18.23 -7.82 16.26
N GLY A 303 18.03 -9.13 16.38
CA GLY A 303 18.41 -9.92 17.55
C GLY A 303 17.47 -9.80 18.75
N ARG A 304 16.40 -9.00 18.69
CA ARG A 304 15.45 -8.81 19.78
C ARG A 304 14.53 -10.03 19.96
N ASP A 305 14.17 -10.32 21.20
CA ASP A 305 13.08 -11.23 21.57
C ASP A 305 11.73 -10.50 21.59
N LEU A 306 10.62 -11.24 21.48
CA LEU A 306 9.30 -10.66 21.72
C LEU A 306 9.19 -10.23 23.20
N PRO A 307 8.89 -8.96 23.50
CA PRO A 307 8.94 -8.39 24.85
C PRO A 307 7.63 -8.62 25.63
N PHE A 308 6.61 -9.15 24.99
CA PHE A 308 5.27 -9.38 25.53
C PHE A 308 4.94 -10.89 25.60
N PRO A 309 3.92 -11.28 26.39
CA PRO A 309 3.54 -12.67 26.56
C PRO A 309 3.27 -13.42 25.25
N ILE A 310 3.73 -14.67 25.19
CA ILE A 310 3.46 -15.61 24.09
C ILE A 310 2.65 -16.76 24.64
N LEU A 311 1.56 -17.11 23.96
CA LEU A 311 0.71 -18.25 24.30
C LEU A 311 0.71 -19.23 23.12
N LEU A 312 0.95 -20.51 23.39
CA LEU A 312 0.92 -21.55 22.36
C LEU A 312 -0.49 -22.14 22.29
N ASP A 313 -1.15 -22.02 21.13
CA ASP A 313 -2.37 -22.77 20.84
C ASP A 313 -2.03 -23.94 19.91
N SER A 314 -1.23 -24.90 20.42
CA SER A 314 -0.81 -26.06 19.62
C SER A 314 -1.99 -26.96 19.20
N THR A 315 -3.16 -26.80 19.81
CA THR A 315 -4.39 -27.52 19.48
C THR A 315 -5.23 -26.86 18.39
N GLY A 316 -5.12 -25.54 18.24
CA GLY A 316 -5.95 -24.72 17.34
C GLY A 316 -7.34 -24.40 17.88
N GLU A 317 -7.64 -24.75 19.13
CA GLU A 317 -8.95 -24.53 19.74
C GLU A 317 -9.26 -23.05 19.93
N THR A 318 -8.28 -22.24 20.35
CA THR A 318 -8.44 -20.79 20.48
C THR A 318 -8.62 -20.15 19.11
N LEU A 319 -7.78 -20.50 18.13
CA LEU A 319 -7.91 -19.99 16.76
C LEU A 319 -9.30 -20.27 16.19
N LYS A 320 -9.79 -21.50 16.37
CA LYS A 320 -11.13 -21.91 15.93
C LYS A 320 -12.23 -21.14 16.68
N ALA A 321 -12.11 -20.97 18.00
CA ALA A 321 -13.08 -20.25 18.81
C ALA A 321 -13.22 -18.78 18.40
N PHE A 322 -12.12 -18.12 18.04
CA PHE A 322 -12.14 -16.76 17.51
C PHE A 322 -12.49 -16.69 16.01
N GLY A 323 -12.54 -17.83 15.31
CA GLY A 323 -12.79 -17.87 13.87
C GLY A 323 -11.63 -17.30 13.05
N VAL A 324 -10.40 -17.47 13.52
CA VAL A 324 -9.18 -17.02 12.82
C VAL A 324 -8.89 -17.97 11.66
N THR A 325 -8.90 -17.45 10.43
CA THR A 325 -8.67 -18.23 9.20
C THR A 325 -7.40 -17.81 8.44
N GLY A 326 -6.62 -16.89 8.99
CA GLY A 326 -5.41 -16.38 8.37
C GLY A 326 -4.58 -15.52 9.32
N PHE A 327 -3.33 -15.29 8.95
CA PHE A 327 -2.37 -14.55 9.78
C PHE A 327 -1.72 -13.39 9.01
N PRO A 328 -1.37 -12.28 9.70
CA PRO A 328 -1.75 -12.00 11.08
C PRO A 328 -3.27 -11.75 11.20
N THR A 329 -3.83 -12.08 12.36
CA THR A 329 -5.14 -11.58 12.77
C THR A 329 -4.97 -10.95 14.13
N THR A 330 -5.41 -9.71 14.29
CA THR A 330 -5.19 -8.94 15.51
C THR A 330 -6.54 -8.45 16.04
N VAL A 331 -6.79 -8.63 17.34
CA VAL A 331 -8.09 -8.37 17.98
C VAL A 331 -7.91 -7.48 19.20
N LEU A 332 -8.70 -6.42 19.32
CA LEU A 332 -8.67 -5.52 20.48
C LEU A 332 -9.80 -5.86 21.46
N ILE A 333 -9.45 -5.86 22.74
CA ILE A 333 -10.34 -6.00 23.89
C ILE A 333 -10.26 -4.72 24.72
N ASP A 334 -11.41 -4.22 25.15
CA ASP A 334 -11.51 -3.01 25.96
C ASP A 334 -11.24 -3.24 27.46
N PRO A 335 -11.07 -2.18 28.27
CA PRO A 335 -10.85 -2.28 29.71
C PRO A 335 -11.95 -2.99 30.51
N ASP A 336 -13.16 -3.12 29.96
CA ASP A 336 -14.27 -3.86 30.56
C ASP A 336 -14.22 -5.37 30.22
N GLY A 337 -13.24 -5.80 29.42
CA GLY A 337 -13.05 -7.18 28.98
C GLY A 337 -13.94 -7.57 27.80
N LYS A 338 -14.44 -6.61 27.03
CA LYS A 338 -15.27 -6.87 25.85
C LYS A 338 -14.46 -6.77 24.56
N LEU A 339 -14.75 -7.66 23.62
CA LEU A 339 -14.14 -7.66 22.30
C LEU A 339 -14.66 -6.46 21.49
N VAL A 340 -13.75 -5.64 20.98
CA VAL A 340 -14.06 -4.48 20.14
C VAL A 340 -14.14 -4.88 18.66
N GLY A 341 -13.21 -5.73 18.22
CA GLY A 341 -13.13 -6.16 16.83
C GLY A 341 -11.70 -6.46 16.39
N GLN A 342 -11.52 -6.67 15.09
CA GLN A 342 -10.18 -6.64 14.50
C GLN A 342 -9.61 -5.22 14.61
N ALA A 343 -8.34 -5.12 14.95
CA ALA A 343 -7.63 -3.87 15.25
C ALA A 343 -6.13 -4.12 15.19
N GLY A 344 -5.32 -3.13 14.84
CA GLY A 344 -3.86 -3.25 14.77
C GLY A 344 -3.11 -2.48 15.87
N GLU A 345 -1.79 -2.41 15.71
CA GLU A 345 -0.87 -1.57 16.52
C GLU A 345 -1.43 -0.15 16.71
N GLU A 346 -1.89 0.45 15.61
CA GLU A 346 -2.31 1.84 15.56
C GLU A 346 -3.60 2.10 16.35
N ASP A 347 -4.54 1.15 16.30
CA ASP A 347 -5.79 1.22 17.04
C ASP A 347 -5.54 1.17 18.54
N LEU A 348 -4.59 0.33 18.98
CA LEU A 348 -4.15 0.28 20.37
C LEU A 348 -3.43 1.58 20.77
N GLU A 349 -2.46 2.05 19.98
CA GLU A 349 -1.71 3.28 20.27
C GLU A 349 -2.65 4.48 20.45
N ALA A 350 -3.70 4.57 19.63
CA ALA A 350 -4.72 5.62 19.73
C ALA A 350 -5.55 5.58 21.03
N LYS A 351 -5.51 4.48 21.80
CA LYS A 351 -6.13 4.37 23.14
C LYS A 351 -5.18 4.67 24.29
N LEU A 352 -3.89 4.83 24.01
CA LEU A 352 -2.86 5.12 25.01
C LEU A 352 -2.59 6.63 25.09
N PRO A 353 -2.00 7.11 26.20
CA PRO A 353 -1.51 8.49 26.25
C PRO A 353 -0.53 8.75 25.12
N PRO A 354 -0.63 9.89 24.41
CA PRO A 354 0.29 10.19 23.32
C PRO A 354 1.72 10.31 23.87
N LEU A 355 2.67 9.67 23.19
CA LEU A 355 4.08 9.79 23.53
C LEU A 355 4.56 11.24 23.39
N PRO A 356 5.56 11.67 24.19
CA PRO A 356 6.22 12.95 24.00
C PRO A 356 6.73 13.10 22.56
N MET A 357 6.62 14.31 22.00
CA MET A 357 7.00 14.55 20.59
C MET A 357 8.45 14.12 20.30
N ALA A 358 9.38 14.35 21.23
CA ALA A 358 10.77 13.93 21.08
C ALA A 358 10.91 12.40 20.89
N GLU A 359 10.13 11.60 21.62
CA GLU A 359 10.13 10.14 21.48
C GLU A 359 9.45 9.71 20.17
N ARG A 360 8.34 10.35 19.81
CA ARG A 360 7.67 10.12 18.51
C ARG A 360 8.62 10.38 17.34
N LEU A 361 9.35 11.49 17.40
CA LEU A 361 10.33 11.90 16.41
C LEU A 361 11.52 10.92 16.34
N ALA A 362 12.06 10.51 17.50
CA ALA A 362 13.14 9.53 17.57
C ALA A 362 12.71 8.16 17.01
N ARG A 363 11.46 7.74 17.21
CA ARG A 363 10.90 6.53 16.60
C ARG A 363 10.69 6.71 15.10
N ALA A 364 10.06 7.81 14.70
CA ALA A 364 9.65 8.02 13.31
C ALA A 364 10.83 8.15 12.35
N ILE A 365 11.94 8.77 12.78
CA ILE A 365 13.04 9.13 11.88
C ILE A 365 13.72 7.91 11.23
N ASP A 366 13.90 6.82 11.96
CA ASP A 366 14.52 5.59 11.45
C ASP A 366 13.48 4.46 11.21
N ARG A 367 12.19 4.71 11.49
CA ARG A 367 11.11 3.79 11.15
C ARG A 367 10.93 3.70 9.64
N GLN A 368 10.81 2.48 9.14
CA GLN A 368 10.50 2.20 7.74
C GLN A 368 9.09 2.71 7.38
N VAL A 369 9.02 3.73 6.54
CA VAL A 369 7.80 4.33 6.00
C VAL A 369 7.59 3.80 4.58
N ARG A 370 6.41 3.20 4.34
CA ARG A 370 5.97 2.83 2.99
C ARG A 370 5.12 3.95 2.42
N THR A 371 5.56 4.53 1.32
CA THR A 371 4.85 5.60 0.62
C THR A 371 5.40 5.70 -0.80
N TYR A 372 4.92 6.67 -1.56
CA TYR A 372 5.39 6.95 -2.90
C TYR A 372 5.65 8.45 -3.11
N VAL A 373 6.53 8.78 -4.05
CA VAL A 373 6.77 10.13 -4.57
C VAL A 373 6.83 10.04 -6.09
N ASP A 374 6.18 10.96 -6.80
CA ASP A 374 5.86 10.86 -8.23
C ASP A 374 5.96 12.20 -8.95
N ASP A 375 7.18 12.75 -9.06
CA ASP A 375 7.45 14.06 -9.66
C ASP A 375 6.51 15.19 -9.15
N SER A 376 6.08 15.06 -7.89
CA SER A 376 5.09 15.93 -7.26
C SER A 376 5.71 17.24 -6.73
N PRO A 377 4.89 18.28 -6.48
CA PRO A 377 5.30 19.46 -5.72
C PRO A 377 5.95 19.11 -4.37
N LEU A 378 6.94 19.90 -3.94
CA LEU A 378 7.67 19.70 -2.68
C LEU A 378 6.73 19.66 -1.47
N ASN A 379 5.80 20.59 -1.35
CA ASN A 379 4.84 20.63 -0.25
C ASN A 379 3.97 19.37 -0.18
N GLU A 380 3.51 18.84 -1.31
CA GLU A 380 2.72 17.61 -1.37
C GLU A 380 3.55 16.39 -0.99
N ALA A 381 4.78 16.29 -1.47
CA ALA A 381 5.70 15.22 -1.09
C ALA A 381 5.96 15.25 0.43
N ILE A 382 6.21 16.43 1.00
CA ILE A 382 6.43 16.59 2.45
C ILE A 382 5.19 16.28 3.27
N GLN A 383 4.01 16.72 2.83
CA GLN A 383 2.76 16.39 3.50
C GLN A 383 2.55 14.87 3.53
N ARG A 384 2.77 14.20 2.40
CA ARG A 384 2.66 12.74 2.29
C ARG A 384 3.64 12.02 3.22
N LEU A 385 4.87 12.51 3.36
CA LEU A 385 5.84 11.99 4.33
C LEU A 385 5.37 12.23 5.77
N ALA A 386 4.83 13.41 6.09
CA ALA A 386 4.33 13.74 7.42
C ALA A 386 3.17 12.83 7.85
N GLU A 387 2.23 12.58 6.94
CA GLU A 387 1.10 11.67 7.15
C GLU A 387 1.57 10.23 7.33
N ALA A 388 2.44 9.74 6.44
CA ALA A 388 2.95 8.37 6.50
C ALA A 388 3.84 8.13 7.73
N ALA A 389 4.61 9.13 8.16
CA ALA A 389 5.46 9.04 9.34
C ALA A 389 4.75 9.42 10.65
N ARG A 390 3.57 10.04 10.58
CA ARG A 390 2.78 10.51 11.73
C ARG A 390 3.54 11.46 12.64
N VAL A 391 4.37 12.31 12.04
CA VAL A 391 5.08 13.38 12.73
C VAL A 391 4.90 14.67 11.94
N PRO A 392 4.70 15.82 12.58
CA PRO A 392 4.63 17.10 11.87
C PRO A 392 5.94 17.32 11.11
N ILE A 393 5.86 17.60 9.81
CA ILE A 393 6.99 18.03 8.99
C ILE A 393 6.58 19.33 8.32
N ARG A 394 7.33 20.40 8.57
CA ARG A 394 7.02 21.74 8.09
C ARG A 394 8.16 22.34 7.28
N LEU A 395 7.79 23.09 6.25
CA LEU A 395 8.71 23.91 5.48
C LEU A 395 8.96 25.22 6.24
N ASP A 396 10.22 25.61 6.42
CA ASP A 396 10.57 26.96 6.86
C ASP A 396 10.36 27.94 5.71
N ALA A 397 9.15 28.49 5.61
CA ALA A 397 8.74 29.35 4.51
C ALA A 397 9.66 30.56 4.32
N GLU A 398 10.14 31.16 5.41
CA GLU A 398 11.04 32.32 5.34
C GLU A 398 12.41 31.90 4.79
N ALA A 399 12.98 30.81 5.29
CA ALA A 399 14.28 30.32 4.84
C ALA A 399 14.23 29.83 3.38
N LEU A 400 13.16 29.14 2.97
CA LEU A 400 12.96 28.70 1.58
C LEU A 400 12.85 29.89 0.64
N THR A 401 12.05 30.90 1.00
CA THR A 401 11.91 32.13 0.20
C THR A 401 13.25 32.83 -0.01
N LYS A 402 14.07 32.95 1.05
CA LYS A 402 15.42 33.52 0.97
C LYS A 402 16.36 32.71 0.06
N ALA A 403 16.17 31.39 -0.01
CA ALA A 403 16.92 30.50 -0.89
C ALA A 403 16.36 30.43 -2.32
N GLY A 404 15.27 31.14 -2.62
CA GLY A 404 14.61 31.12 -3.92
C GLY A 404 13.90 29.80 -4.23
N ILE A 405 13.54 29.02 -3.21
CA ILE A 405 12.84 27.74 -3.35
C ILE A 405 11.37 27.96 -3.05
N GLN A 406 10.50 27.51 -3.94
CA GLN A 406 9.05 27.62 -3.75
C GLN A 406 8.47 26.28 -3.25
N PRO A 407 7.43 26.29 -2.39
CA PRO A 407 6.78 25.06 -1.96
C PRO A 407 6.23 24.19 -3.09
N ASN A 408 5.92 24.79 -4.25
CA ASN A 408 5.42 24.08 -5.43
C ASN A 408 6.52 23.62 -6.40
N ASP A 409 7.80 23.81 -6.06
CA ASP A 409 8.90 23.32 -6.90
C ASP A 409 8.83 21.78 -7.00
N THR A 410 8.94 21.26 -8.21
CA THR A 410 8.90 19.81 -8.49
C THR A 410 10.03 19.08 -7.78
N VAL A 411 9.71 17.97 -7.13
CA VAL A 411 10.69 16.99 -6.64
C VAL A 411 10.86 15.91 -7.72
N PRO A 412 11.95 15.90 -8.51
CA PRO A 412 12.12 14.96 -9.62
C PRO A 412 12.51 13.57 -9.12
N LEU A 413 11.60 12.92 -8.39
CA LEU A 413 11.73 11.59 -7.82
C LEU A 413 10.50 10.77 -8.18
N THR A 414 10.74 9.58 -8.71
CA THR A 414 9.72 8.55 -8.88
C THR A 414 10.17 7.35 -8.05
N LEU A 415 9.46 7.07 -6.97
CA LEU A 415 9.75 5.94 -6.09
C LEU A 415 8.47 5.55 -5.35
N SER A 416 8.11 4.27 -5.37
CA SER A 416 7.11 3.67 -4.48
C SER A 416 7.81 2.61 -3.64
N GLY A 417 8.30 3.01 -2.48
CA GLY A 417 9.28 2.22 -1.74
C GLY A 417 8.96 2.10 -0.26
N ARG A 418 9.80 1.32 0.41
CA ARG A 418 9.90 1.27 1.87
C ARG A 418 11.31 1.74 2.23
N LEU A 419 11.38 2.90 2.87
CA LEU A 419 12.63 3.51 3.36
C LEU A 419 12.39 4.04 4.77
N SER A 420 13.44 4.23 5.57
CA SER A 420 13.31 5.06 6.76
C SER A 420 12.86 6.48 6.41
N LEU A 421 12.16 7.16 7.32
CA LEU A 421 11.79 8.58 7.13
C LEU A 421 13.03 9.43 6.83
N ARG A 422 14.16 9.13 7.48
CA ARG A 422 15.46 9.77 7.24
C ARG A 422 15.87 9.66 5.77
N SER A 423 15.87 8.46 5.22
CA SER A 423 16.21 8.21 3.81
C SER A 423 15.22 8.90 2.86
N TRP A 424 13.91 8.87 3.17
CA TRP A 424 12.90 9.62 2.42
C TRP A 424 13.16 11.12 2.41
N LEU A 425 13.45 11.72 3.57
CA LEU A 425 13.78 13.13 3.67
C LEU A 425 15.07 13.45 2.92
N ASN A 426 16.11 12.63 3.07
CA ASN A 426 17.38 12.82 2.35
C ASN A 426 17.15 12.87 0.83
N VAL A 427 16.44 11.90 0.26
CA VAL A 427 16.24 11.82 -1.19
C VAL A 427 15.30 12.90 -1.75
N VAL A 428 14.21 13.21 -1.05
CA VAL A 428 13.23 14.23 -1.48
C VAL A 428 13.83 15.62 -1.46
N LEU A 429 14.67 15.92 -0.47
CA LEU A 429 15.25 17.24 -0.25
C LEU A 429 16.50 17.51 -1.10
N ASP A 430 17.15 16.46 -1.62
CA ASP A 430 18.46 16.55 -2.26
C ASP A 430 18.47 17.46 -3.50
N ALA A 431 17.48 17.31 -4.38
CA ALA A 431 17.37 18.09 -5.62
C ALA A 431 17.24 19.60 -5.38
N HIS A 432 16.75 19.99 -4.21
CA HIS A 432 16.55 21.39 -3.81
C HIS A 432 17.65 21.90 -2.87
N LYS A 433 18.69 21.10 -2.61
CA LYS A 433 19.74 21.40 -1.63
C LYS A 433 19.16 21.76 -0.26
N LEU A 434 18.08 21.07 0.12
CA LEU A 434 17.46 21.22 1.42
C LEU A 434 18.05 20.20 2.41
N THR A 435 17.75 20.42 3.68
CA THR A 435 18.03 19.52 4.81
C THR A 435 16.87 19.60 5.80
N PHE A 436 16.88 18.74 6.81
CA PHE A 436 15.88 18.73 7.86
C PHE A 436 16.53 18.83 9.24
N ASN A 437 15.83 19.47 10.17
CA ASN A 437 16.22 19.63 11.56
C ASN A 437 15.12 19.07 12.47
N MET A 438 15.52 18.38 13.53
CA MET A 438 14.59 17.90 14.55
C MET A 438 14.32 19.03 15.55
N ALA A 439 13.07 19.50 15.63
CA ALA A 439 12.61 20.49 16.58
C ALA A 439 11.74 19.84 17.67
N SER A 440 11.38 20.60 18.71
CA SER A 440 10.54 20.10 19.81
C SER A 440 9.09 19.79 19.38
N ASP A 441 8.64 20.40 18.29
CA ASP A 441 7.27 20.32 17.76
C ASP A 441 7.17 19.49 16.46
N GLY A 442 8.29 19.02 15.90
CA GLY A 442 8.30 18.27 14.65
C GLY A 442 9.63 18.33 13.91
N VAL A 443 9.58 18.00 12.62
CA VAL A 443 10.71 18.15 11.69
C VAL A 443 10.56 19.46 10.91
N VAL A 444 11.64 20.22 10.81
CA VAL A 444 11.68 21.49 10.08
C VAL A 444 12.62 21.38 8.90
N ILE A 445 12.11 21.65 7.70
CA ILE A 445 12.88 21.63 6.45
C ILE A 445 13.41 23.03 6.17
N ALA A 446 14.70 23.11 5.89
CA ALA A 446 15.41 24.36 5.64
C ALA A 446 16.50 24.18 4.57
N PRO A 447 17.00 25.26 3.96
CA PRO A 447 18.16 25.21 3.07
C PRO A 447 19.38 24.60 3.76
N ARG A 448 20.11 23.76 3.04
CA ARG A 448 21.37 23.19 3.52
C ARG A 448 22.43 24.31 3.61
N PRO A 449 23.06 24.54 4.78
CA PRO A 449 24.14 25.49 4.92
C PRO A 449 25.29 25.21 3.94
N ALA A 450 25.91 26.26 3.40
CA ALA A 450 27.07 26.14 2.54
C ALA A 450 28.24 25.48 3.29
N GLY A 451 28.85 24.44 2.71
CA GLY A 451 29.97 23.71 3.31
C GLY A 451 29.59 22.58 4.27
N GLN A 452 28.30 22.38 4.56
CA GLN A 452 27.86 21.15 5.23
C GLN A 452 27.95 19.99 4.23
N GLY A 453 28.86 19.04 4.51
CA GLY A 453 29.08 17.84 3.70
C GLY A 453 27.89 16.88 3.72
N SER A 454 28.09 15.68 3.14
CA SER A 454 27.11 14.58 3.08
C SER A 454 26.32 14.37 4.39
N PRO A 455 25.10 13.79 4.33
CA PRO A 455 24.27 13.55 5.50
C PRO A 455 25.05 12.91 6.67
N PRO A 456 24.62 13.09 7.93
CA PRO A 456 25.26 12.47 9.08
C PRO A 456 25.43 10.96 8.91
N GLN A 457 26.41 10.38 9.61
CA GLN A 457 26.74 8.95 9.59
C GLN A 457 25.48 8.07 9.59
N ASP A 458 25.44 7.08 8.68
CA ASP A 458 24.29 6.18 8.48
C ASP A 458 23.79 5.62 9.80
N SER A 459 22.47 5.62 10.01
CA SER A 459 21.88 4.99 11.20
C SER A 459 22.12 3.46 11.18
N PRO A 460 22.04 2.76 12.33
CA PRO A 460 22.14 1.30 12.33
C PRO A 460 21.17 0.61 11.36
N ALA A 461 19.96 1.16 11.20
CA ALA A 461 18.96 0.66 10.26
C ALA A 461 19.41 0.86 8.80
N GLN A 462 19.94 2.05 8.47
CA GLN A 462 20.48 2.32 7.14
C GLN A 462 21.66 1.41 6.81
N ARG A 463 22.60 1.20 7.75
CA ARG A 463 23.73 0.27 7.55
C ARG A 463 23.28 -1.16 7.28
N ALA A 464 22.29 -1.66 8.01
CA ALA A 464 21.74 -2.99 7.76
C ALA A 464 21.08 -3.10 6.37
N SER A 465 20.38 -2.05 5.93
CA SER A 465 19.84 -1.97 4.57
C SER A 465 20.96 -1.90 3.50
N ILE A 466 22.04 -1.15 3.74
CA ILE A 466 23.20 -1.08 2.85
C ILE A 466 23.85 -2.46 2.69
N GLU A 467 24.12 -3.16 3.80
CA GLU A 467 24.69 -4.52 3.77
C GLU A 467 23.80 -5.50 2.99
N ARG A 468 22.48 -5.38 3.15
CA ARG A 468 21.49 -6.18 2.39
C ARG A 468 21.54 -5.86 0.89
N ILE A 469 21.54 -4.58 0.52
CA ILE A 469 21.66 -4.14 -0.88
C ILE A 469 22.96 -4.65 -1.49
N GLU A 470 24.08 -4.51 -0.78
CA GLU A 470 25.37 -5.03 -1.24
C GLU A 470 25.36 -6.55 -1.42
N ALA A 471 24.67 -7.30 -0.56
CA ALA A 471 24.48 -8.73 -0.72
C ALA A 471 23.66 -9.05 -1.97
N ARG A 472 22.55 -8.34 -2.21
CA ARG A 472 21.74 -8.49 -3.43
C ARG A 472 22.53 -8.18 -4.70
N LEU A 473 23.36 -7.14 -4.68
CA LEU A 473 24.22 -6.80 -5.82
C LEU A 473 25.28 -7.86 -6.14
N ARG A 474 25.57 -8.80 -5.23
CA ARG A 474 26.46 -9.95 -5.48
C ARG A 474 25.72 -11.16 -6.07
N GLU A 475 24.39 -11.20 -6.01
CA GLU A 475 23.59 -12.27 -6.58
C GLU A 475 23.61 -12.22 -8.12
N ALA A 476 23.44 -13.37 -8.76
CA ALA A 476 23.45 -13.47 -10.21
C ALA A 476 22.11 -12.98 -10.80
N THR A 477 22.18 -12.25 -11.92
CA THR A 477 21.04 -11.79 -12.70
C THR A 477 21.20 -12.16 -14.17
N THR A 478 20.08 -12.28 -14.88
CA THR A 478 20.00 -12.41 -16.33
C THR A 478 18.96 -11.43 -16.85
N PHE A 479 19.32 -10.61 -17.84
CA PHE A 479 18.40 -9.69 -18.52
C PHE A 479 18.87 -9.40 -19.95
N ASP A 480 17.96 -8.92 -20.79
CA ASP A 480 18.24 -8.49 -22.16
C ASP A 480 17.39 -7.25 -22.50
N PHE A 481 18.01 -6.07 -22.50
CA PHE A 481 17.36 -4.80 -22.81
C PHE A 481 17.70 -4.33 -24.23
N LYS A 482 16.65 -4.17 -25.05
CA LYS A 482 16.73 -3.76 -26.46
C LYS A 482 15.97 -2.46 -26.72
N ASP A 483 16.38 -1.36 -26.07
CA ASP A 483 15.75 -0.01 -26.12
C ASP A 483 14.83 0.34 -24.94
N LYS A 484 15.23 -0.04 -23.71
CA LYS A 484 14.40 0.24 -22.53
C LYS A 484 14.67 1.66 -21.98
N PRO A 485 13.64 2.46 -21.63
CA PRO A 485 13.83 3.71 -20.89
C PRO A 485 14.55 3.46 -19.55
N LEU A 486 15.46 4.34 -19.17
CA LEU A 486 16.26 4.22 -17.95
C LEU A 486 15.39 4.13 -16.69
N ALA A 487 14.29 4.88 -16.62
CA ALA A 487 13.33 4.76 -15.52
C ALA A 487 12.72 3.34 -15.43
N ALA A 488 12.36 2.75 -16.57
CA ALA A 488 11.82 1.39 -16.62
C ALA A 488 12.87 0.31 -16.33
N VAL A 489 14.17 0.61 -16.46
CA VAL A 489 15.26 -0.25 -15.98
C VAL A 489 15.38 -0.21 -14.47
N ALA A 490 15.30 0.98 -13.85
CA ALA A 490 15.26 1.08 -12.39
C ALA A 490 14.09 0.26 -11.82
N THR A 491 12.86 0.48 -12.31
CA THR A 491 11.67 -0.29 -11.89
C THR A 491 11.81 -1.80 -12.13
N TYR A 492 12.48 -2.22 -13.21
CA TYR A 492 12.74 -3.64 -13.44
C TYR A 492 13.56 -4.25 -12.29
N PHE A 493 14.66 -3.60 -11.92
CA PHE A 493 15.52 -4.11 -10.84
C PHE A 493 14.86 -3.99 -9.46
N GLU A 494 14.00 -2.99 -9.24
CA GLU A 494 13.18 -2.95 -8.01
C GLU A 494 12.31 -4.21 -7.90
N ASN A 495 11.64 -4.58 -8.98
CA ASN A 495 10.77 -5.76 -9.00
C ASN A 495 11.55 -7.07 -8.91
N GLU A 496 12.72 -7.16 -9.54
CA GLU A 496 13.56 -8.36 -9.52
C GLU A 496 14.16 -8.59 -8.12
N THR A 497 14.67 -7.53 -7.49
CA THR A 497 15.49 -7.64 -6.27
C THR A 497 14.71 -7.38 -4.98
N GLY A 498 13.61 -6.64 -5.07
CA GLY A 498 12.91 -6.08 -3.91
C GLY A 498 13.63 -4.91 -3.23
N GLU A 499 14.75 -4.43 -3.77
CA GLU A 499 15.44 -3.22 -3.28
C GLU A 499 14.96 -1.97 -4.01
N ASN A 500 15.15 -0.79 -3.43
CA ASN A 500 14.70 0.47 -4.04
C ASN A 500 15.77 1.01 -5.02
N PHE A 501 15.36 1.31 -6.25
CA PHE A 501 16.23 1.86 -7.30
C PHE A 501 15.68 3.19 -7.78
N ILE A 502 16.53 4.22 -7.84
CA ILE A 502 16.10 5.54 -8.28
C ILE A 502 17.09 6.15 -9.26
N LEU A 503 16.59 7.07 -10.07
CA LEU A 503 17.42 8.01 -10.80
C LEU A 503 17.76 9.19 -9.89
N GLU A 504 19.03 9.61 -9.85
CA GLU A 504 19.48 10.70 -8.97
C GLU A 504 18.64 11.98 -9.15
N PRO A 505 17.86 12.42 -8.14
CA PRO A 505 16.97 13.58 -8.29
C PRO A 505 17.70 14.88 -8.65
N ALA A 506 18.87 15.11 -8.05
CA ALA A 506 19.67 16.30 -8.34
C ALA A 506 20.18 16.33 -9.79
N ALA A 507 20.59 15.18 -10.36
CA ALA A 507 20.97 15.11 -11.78
C ALA A 507 19.76 15.27 -12.71
N ARG A 508 18.60 14.70 -12.36
CA ARG A 508 17.36 14.91 -13.12
C ARG A 508 16.97 16.39 -13.16
N LYS A 509 16.98 17.07 -12.00
CA LYS A 509 16.69 18.51 -11.92
C LYS A 509 17.64 19.34 -12.77
N ALA A 510 18.93 18.98 -12.78
CA ALA A 510 19.96 19.67 -13.55
C ALA A 510 19.96 19.30 -15.04
N GLY A 511 19.04 18.44 -15.52
CA GLY A 511 19.00 17.96 -16.90
C GLY A 511 20.17 17.05 -17.30
N ARG A 512 20.96 16.56 -16.33
CA ARG A 512 22.10 15.65 -16.55
C ARG A 512 21.69 14.19 -16.63
N LEU A 513 20.45 13.87 -16.24
CA LEU A 513 19.91 12.51 -16.24
C LEU A 513 18.47 12.54 -16.76
N ASP A 514 18.25 11.99 -17.94
CA ASP A 514 16.93 11.87 -18.57
C ASP A 514 16.32 10.50 -18.27
N PRO A 515 15.15 10.41 -17.61
CA PRO A 515 14.47 9.13 -17.35
C PRO A 515 14.09 8.36 -18.61
N ASN A 516 13.87 9.05 -19.73
CA ASN A 516 13.50 8.45 -21.02
C ASN A 516 14.71 8.02 -21.84
N ARG A 517 15.92 8.29 -21.35
CA ARG A 517 17.15 7.85 -22.00
C ARG A 517 17.10 6.35 -22.22
N LYS A 518 17.30 5.96 -23.47
CA LYS A 518 17.30 4.57 -23.87
C LYS A 518 18.61 3.89 -23.49
N VAL A 519 18.50 2.71 -22.90
CA VAL A 519 19.64 1.85 -22.57
C VAL A 519 19.50 0.49 -23.23
N PHE A 520 20.66 -0.07 -23.55
CA PHE A 520 20.81 -1.35 -24.25
C PHE A 520 21.88 -2.15 -23.54
N GLY A 521 21.63 -3.43 -23.34
CA GLY A 521 22.59 -4.31 -22.71
C GLY A 521 21.94 -5.58 -22.22
N SER A 522 22.74 -6.63 -22.14
CA SER A 522 22.32 -7.93 -21.66
C SER A 522 23.33 -8.46 -20.67
N ALA A 523 22.85 -9.24 -19.71
CA ALA A 523 23.68 -10.03 -18.82
C ALA A 523 23.11 -11.44 -18.75
N ASP A 524 23.99 -12.42 -18.61
CA ASP A 524 23.60 -13.81 -18.36
C ASP A 524 24.36 -14.33 -17.15
N ASN A 525 23.62 -14.76 -16.14
CA ASN A 525 24.10 -15.35 -14.89
C ASN A 525 25.30 -14.60 -14.29
N LYS A 526 25.19 -13.27 -14.22
CA LYS A 526 26.30 -12.38 -13.82
C LYS A 526 25.96 -11.66 -12.52
N PRO A 527 26.93 -11.39 -11.63
CA PRO A 527 26.66 -10.58 -10.43
C PRO A 527 26.01 -9.25 -10.80
N LEU A 528 24.85 -8.97 -10.21
CA LEU A 528 23.99 -7.84 -10.56
C LEU A 528 24.75 -6.51 -10.52
N GLY A 529 25.57 -6.27 -9.51
CA GLY A 529 26.35 -5.05 -9.38
C GLY A 529 27.40 -4.87 -10.48
N ALA A 530 27.91 -5.95 -11.08
CA ALA A 530 28.81 -5.87 -12.23
C ALA A 530 28.02 -5.66 -13.53
N ALA A 531 26.93 -6.42 -13.72
CA ALA A 531 26.03 -6.28 -14.86
C ALA A 531 25.45 -4.86 -14.97
N LEU A 532 25.05 -4.28 -13.83
CA LEU A 532 24.52 -2.92 -13.75
C LEU A 532 25.58 -1.86 -14.10
N LYS A 533 26.83 -2.02 -13.64
CA LYS A 533 27.92 -1.10 -14.05
C LYS A 533 28.16 -1.13 -15.56
N GLU A 534 28.14 -2.31 -16.17
CA GLU A 534 28.31 -2.44 -17.62
C GLU A 534 27.15 -1.81 -18.39
N LEU A 535 25.90 -2.12 -18.01
CA LEU A 535 24.70 -1.54 -18.61
C LEU A 535 24.71 -0.01 -18.53
N LEU A 536 24.98 0.55 -17.34
CA LEU A 536 24.98 1.99 -17.11
C LEU A 536 26.18 2.70 -17.75
N GLY A 537 27.34 2.03 -17.79
CA GLY A 537 28.58 2.57 -18.36
C GLY A 537 28.45 2.91 -19.85
N LEU A 538 27.68 2.12 -20.60
CA LEU A 538 27.35 2.40 -22.02
C LEU A 538 26.59 3.73 -22.20
N ALA A 539 25.90 4.19 -21.15
CA ALA A 539 25.21 5.47 -21.10
C ALA A 539 26.00 6.59 -20.39
N GLY A 540 27.27 6.37 -20.02
CA GLY A 540 28.02 7.34 -19.21
C GLY A 540 27.42 7.53 -17.80
N LEU A 541 26.76 6.49 -17.30
CA LEU A 541 26.15 6.45 -15.98
C LEU A 541 26.88 5.42 -15.10
N THR A 542 26.66 5.52 -13.80
CA THR A 542 27.05 4.53 -12.79
C THR A 542 25.91 4.38 -11.80
N TYR A 543 26.06 3.49 -10.82
CA TYR A 543 25.27 3.54 -9.60
C TYR A 543 26.15 3.79 -8.38
N VAL A 544 25.52 4.30 -7.33
CA VAL A 544 26.05 4.33 -5.97
C VAL A 544 25.00 3.78 -5.01
N ILE A 545 25.45 3.21 -3.90
CA ILE A 545 24.56 2.89 -2.78
C ILE A 545 24.56 4.11 -1.88
N ARG A 546 23.38 4.66 -1.60
CA ARG A 546 23.22 5.84 -0.75
C ARG A 546 21.97 5.67 0.10
N ASP A 547 22.08 5.95 1.40
CA ASP A 547 21.00 5.72 2.35
C ASP A 547 20.52 4.25 2.30
N GLU A 548 19.34 3.99 1.74
CA GLU A 548 18.76 2.64 1.61
C GLU A 548 18.35 2.38 0.15
N LEU A 549 19.10 2.96 -0.78
CA LEU A 549 18.78 3.05 -2.20
C LEU A 549 19.98 2.68 -3.08
N VAL A 550 19.68 2.06 -4.22
CA VAL A 550 20.59 2.03 -5.36
C VAL A 550 20.27 3.24 -6.24
N VAL A 551 21.19 4.20 -6.30
CA VAL A 551 21.01 5.47 -7.02
C VAL A 551 21.77 5.42 -8.34
N LEU A 552 21.04 5.40 -9.46
CA LEU A 552 21.59 5.54 -10.80
C LEU A 552 21.94 7.02 -11.03
N THR A 553 23.20 7.30 -11.32
CA THR A 553 23.74 8.67 -11.37
C THR A 553 24.75 8.82 -12.51
N PRO A 554 24.94 10.02 -13.09
CA PRO A 554 26.01 10.26 -14.05
C PRO A 554 27.39 9.95 -13.46
N VAL A 555 28.31 9.45 -14.30
CA VAL A 555 29.71 9.29 -13.88
C VAL A 555 30.28 10.68 -13.52
N PRO A 556 30.90 10.88 -12.34
CA PRO A 556 31.49 12.16 -11.98
C PRO A 556 32.51 12.59 -13.04
N THR A 557 32.30 13.74 -13.67
CA THR A 557 33.37 14.34 -14.48
C THR A 557 34.48 14.77 -13.54
N ALA A 558 35.70 14.29 -13.76
CA ALA A 558 36.87 14.78 -13.04
C ALA A 558 36.85 16.31 -13.11
N ALA A 559 36.84 16.97 -11.96
CA ALA A 559 36.96 18.42 -11.91
C ALA A 559 38.24 18.79 -12.64
N GLY A 560 38.13 19.53 -13.76
CA GLY A 560 39.28 20.02 -14.50
C GLY A 560 40.19 20.79 -13.54
N GLY A 561 41.44 20.37 -13.47
CA GLY A 561 42.51 21.05 -12.73
C GLY A 561 42.95 22.34 -13.39
#